data_AF-A0A2V8VV48-F1
#
_entry.id   AF-A0A2V8VV48-F1
#
_cell.length_a   1.000
_cell.length_b   1.000
_cell.length_c   1.000
_cell.angle_alpha   90.00
_cell.angle_beta   90.00
_cell.angle_gamma   90.00
#
_symmetry.space_group_name_H-M   'P 1'
#
loop_
_entity.id
_entity.type
_entity.pdbx_description
1 polymer ?
#
loop_
_entity_poly.entity_id
_entity_poly.type
_entity_poly.pdbx_seq_one_letter_code
_entity_poly.pdbx_strand_id
1 'polypeptide(L)'
;METVDVKLPSELLRVANLEGSSLSQEAARLLALELYREDKVSLGRAAELCQTPVAAFMDFAAKHGVPPLRYSFEDLEEERQTADRLKA
;
A
#
# COMPACT_ATOMS: atom_id res chain seq x y z
N MET A 1 15.26 11.44 -3.11
CA MET A 1 14.78 10.88 -1.83
C MET A 1 15.95 10.86 -0.89
N GLU A 2 15.78 11.39 0.32
CA GLU A 2 16.78 11.22 1.39
C GLU A 2 16.62 9.82 1.99
N THR A 3 17.74 9.21 2.36
CA THR A 3 17.80 7.85 2.93
C THR A 3 18.37 7.89 4.34
N VAL A 4 17.95 6.95 5.17
CA VAL A 4 18.43 6.79 6.55
C VAL A 4 18.94 5.38 6.77
N ASP A 5 19.97 5.24 7.61
CA ASP A 5 20.49 3.92 8.02
C ASP A 5 19.67 3.34 9.17
N VAL A 6 19.22 2.09 9.01
CA VAL A 6 18.41 1.38 10.01
C VAL A 6 19.10 0.07 10.37
N LYS A 7 19.21 -0.21 11.68
CA LYS A 7 19.71 -1.49 12.18
C LYS A 7 18.54 -2.47 12.32
N LEU A 8 18.57 -3.56 11.55
CA LEU A 8 17.58 -4.63 11.60
C LEU A 8 18.25 -5.96 12.00
N PRO A 9 17.58 -6.81 12.80
CA PRO A 9 18.03 -8.18 13.02
C PRO A 9 18.15 -8.95 11.70
N SER A 10 19.30 -9.58 11.46
CA SER A 10 19.53 -10.35 10.22
C SER A 10 18.57 -11.54 10.07
N GLU A 11 18.04 -12.06 11.18
CA GLU A 11 17.05 -13.13 11.19
C GLU A 11 15.72 -12.69 10.54
N LEU A 12 15.32 -11.42 10.68
CA LEU A 12 14.11 -10.92 10.01
C LEU A 12 14.23 -11.01 8.49
N LEU A 13 15.42 -10.72 7.96
CA LEU A 13 15.68 -10.77 6.52
C LEU A 13 15.61 -12.20 5.99
N ARG A 14 16.17 -13.16 6.74
CA ARG A 14 16.10 -14.58 6.42
C ARG A 14 14.66 -15.10 6.44
N VAL A 15 13.91 -14.81 7.49
CA VAL A 15 12.51 -15.26 7.63
C VAL A 15 11.61 -14.63 6.57
N ALA A 16 11.85 -13.36 6.23
CA ALA A 16 11.12 -12.67 5.16
C ALA A 16 11.59 -13.08 3.75
N ASN A 17 12.63 -13.93 3.64
CA ASN A 17 13.25 -14.34 2.39
C ASN A 17 13.67 -13.13 1.51
N LEU A 18 14.17 -12.07 2.17
CA LEU A 18 14.64 -10.83 1.55
C LEU A 18 16.16 -10.85 1.45
N GLU A 19 16.69 -11.11 0.25
CA GLU A 19 18.13 -11.11 -0.01
C GLU A 19 18.48 -10.29 -1.26
N GLY A 20 19.65 -9.65 -1.25
CA GLY A 20 20.24 -8.99 -2.42
C GLY A 20 19.96 -7.49 -2.58
N SER A 21 20.15 -6.99 -3.80
CA SER A 21 20.14 -5.56 -4.16
C SER A 21 18.77 -4.88 -4.06
N SER A 22 17.70 -5.63 -3.84
CA SER A 22 16.34 -5.12 -3.68
C SER A 22 15.90 -4.93 -2.22
N LEU A 23 16.74 -5.28 -1.24
CA LEU A 23 16.35 -5.28 0.18
C LEU A 23 15.77 -3.94 0.65
N SER A 24 16.46 -2.83 0.38
CA SER A 24 16.00 -1.51 0.81
C SER A 24 14.68 -1.12 0.16
N GLN A 25 14.47 -1.51 -1.11
CA GLN A 25 13.24 -1.21 -1.83
C GLN A 25 12.06 -2.02 -1.28
N GLU A 26 12.29 -3.32 -1.00
CA GLU A 26 11.25 -4.19 -0.47
C GLU A 26 10.89 -3.83 0.97
N ALA A 27 11.90 -3.49 1.80
CA ALA A 27 11.67 -2.99 3.15
C ALA A 27 10.87 -1.68 3.15
N ALA A 28 11.18 -0.74 2.24
CA ALA A 28 10.42 0.49 2.09
C ALA A 28 8.97 0.21 1.62
N ARG A 29 8.78 -0.77 0.72
CA ARG A 29 7.47 -1.16 0.21
C ARG A 29 6.59 -1.79 1.29
N LEU A 30 7.16 -2.67 2.10
CA LEU A 30 6.48 -3.25 3.27
C LEU A 30 6.15 -2.18 4.31
N LEU A 31 7.05 -1.23 4.58
CA LEU A 31 6.77 -0.12 5.50
C LEU A 31 5.64 0.79 4.99
N ALA A 32 5.65 1.13 3.69
CA ALA A 32 4.59 1.93 3.09
C ALA A 32 3.23 1.21 3.15
N LEU A 33 3.22 -0.12 3.01
CA LEU A 33 2.02 -0.93 3.17
C LEU A 33 1.45 -0.85 4.59
N GLU A 34 2.29 -0.96 5.61
CA GLU A 34 1.85 -0.79 7.01
C GLU A 34 1.28 0.61 7.25
N LEU A 35 1.96 1.65 6.76
CA LEU A 35 1.47 3.03 6.89
C LEU A 35 0.13 3.24 6.18
N TYR A 36 -0.08 2.60 5.03
CA TYR A 36 -1.37 2.61 4.34
C TYR A 36 -2.45 1.83 5.11
N ARG A 37 -2.10 0.66 5.66
CA ARG A 37 -2.99 -0.14 6.50
C ARG A 37 -3.42 0.60 7.77
N GLU A 38 -2.56 1.45 8.31
CA GLU A 38 -2.83 2.31 9.47
C GLU A 38 -3.48 3.66 9.11
N ASP A 39 -3.86 3.88 7.84
CA ASP A 39 -4.45 5.13 7.36
C ASP A 39 -3.58 6.38 7.55
N LYS A 40 -2.26 6.21 7.72
CA LYS A 40 -1.28 7.30 7.87
C LYS A 40 -0.88 7.92 6.54
N VAL A 41 -1.01 7.17 5.45
CA VAL A 41 -0.76 7.65 4.08
C VAL A 41 -1.88 7.19 3.16
N SER A 42 -2.18 7.98 2.13
CA SER A 42 -3.08 7.56 1.06
C SER A 42 -2.40 6.51 0.16
N LEU A 43 -3.21 5.76 -0.60
CA LEU A 43 -2.73 4.78 -1.57
C LEU A 43 -1.73 5.40 -2.57
N GLY A 44 -2.06 6.60 -3.09
CA GLY A 44 -1.18 7.31 -4.02
C GLY A 44 0.16 7.70 -3.39
N ARG A 45 0.14 8.17 -2.13
CA ARG A 45 1.35 8.52 -1.39
C ARG A 45 2.21 7.29 -1.08
N ALA A 46 1.60 6.17 -0.73
CA ALA A 46 2.32 4.92 -0.51
C ALA A 46 3.02 4.43 -1.79
N ALA A 47 2.34 4.50 -2.94
CA ALA A 47 2.91 4.17 -4.24
C ALA A 47 4.09 5.09 -4.62
N GLU A 48 3.95 6.40 -4.37
CA GLU A 48 4.99 7.41 -4.62
C GLU A 48 6.25 7.13 -3.78
N LEU A 49 6.10 6.86 -2.47
CA LEU A 49 7.21 6.51 -1.57
C LEU A 49 7.94 5.24 -2.02
N CYS A 50 7.24 4.33 -2.69
CA CYS A 50 7.78 3.09 -3.24
C CYS A 50 8.29 3.22 -4.68
N GLN A 51 8.21 4.42 -5.28
CA GLN A 51 8.57 4.69 -6.67
C GLN A 51 7.92 3.71 -7.65
N THR A 52 6.64 3.40 -7.42
CA THR A 52 5.90 2.41 -8.21
C THR A 52 4.58 3.01 -8.69
N PRO A 53 4.05 2.59 -9.85
CA PRO A 53 2.71 2.99 -10.27
C PRO A 53 1.67 2.58 -9.23
N VAL A 54 0.60 3.39 -9.06
CA VAL A 54 -0.47 3.14 -8.10
C VAL A 54 -1.07 1.74 -8.27
N ALA A 55 -1.32 1.31 -9.52
CA ALA A 55 -1.84 -0.03 -9.82
C ALA A 55 -0.90 -1.15 -9.32
N ALA A 56 0.41 -0.99 -9.49
CA ALA A 56 1.39 -1.97 -9.00
C ALA A 56 1.44 -2.02 -7.47
N PHE A 57 1.21 -0.89 -6.79
CA PHE A 57 1.07 -0.87 -5.33
C PHE A 57 -0.25 -1.48 -4.86
N MET A 58 -1.36 -1.29 -5.60
CA MET A 58 -2.63 -1.96 -5.33
C MET A 58 -2.49 -3.48 -5.40
N ASP A 59 -1.85 -4.00 -6.46
CA ASP A 59 -1.60 -5.44 -6.61
C ASP A 59 -0.73 -5.98 -5.47
N PHE A 60 0.27 -5.21 -5.04
CA PHE A 60 1.10 -5.55 -3.89
C PHE A 60 0.27 -5.59 -2.60
N ALA A 61 -0.52 -4.55 -2.31
CA ALA A 61 -1.39 -4.49 -1.14
C ALA A 61 -2.35 -5.67 -1.08
N ALA A 62 -2.99 -6.01 -2.21
CA ALA A 62 -3.89 -7.15 -2.33
C ALA A 62 -3.19 -8.49 -2.03
N LYS A 63 -1.97 -8.71 -2.55
CA LYS A 63 -1.16 -9.92 -2.26
C LYS A 63 -0.80 -10.04 -0.78
N HIS A 64 -0.71 -8.92 -0.06
CA HIS A 64 -0.46 -8.87 1.37
C HIS A 64 -1.75 -8.75 2.23
N GLY A 65 -2.91 -9.05 1.65
CA GLY A 65 -4.19 -9.09 2.36
C GLY A 65 -4.71 -7.72 2.79
N VAL A 66 -4.20 -6.63 2.21
CA VAL A 66 -4.72 -5.27 2.44
C VAL A 66 -5.66 -4.92 1.29
N PRO A 67 -6.95 -4.65 1.57
CA PRO A 67 -7.87 -4.19 0.55
C PRO A 67 -7.32 -2.91 -0.12
N PRO A 68 -7.07 -2.92 -1.45
CA PRO A 68 -6.45 -1.79 -2.14
C PRO A 68 -7.39 -0.58 -2.27
N LEU A 69 -8.69 -0.80 -2.06
CA LEU A 69 -9.71 0.21 -1.96
C LEU A 69 -10.46 -0.02 -0.65
N ARG A 70 -10.45 0.99 0.21
CA ARG A 70 -11.36 1.03 1.36
C ARG A 70 -12.69 1.54 0.83
N TYR A 71 -13.45 0.61 0.30
CA TYR A 71 -14.78 0.88 -0.21
C TYR A 71 -15.76 0.40 0.86
N SER A 72 -16.36 1.34 1.60
CA SER A 72 -17.37 1.00 2.59
C SER A 72 -18.69 0.67 1.90
N PHE A 73 -19.59 -0.03 2.60
CA PHE A 73 -20.96 -0.22 2.13
C PHE A 73 -21.70 1.11 2.00
N GLU A 74 -21.32 2.12 2.79
CA GLU A 74 -21.90 3.46 2.74
C GLU A 74 -21.48 4.18 1.45
N ASP A 75 -20.20 4.07 1.05
CA ASP A 75 -19.71 4.58 -0.23
C ASP A 75 -20.47 3.96 -1.43
N LEU A 76 -20.79 2.66 -1.37
CA LEU A 76 -21.57 1.97 -2.41
C LEU A 76 -22.97 2.53 -2.53
N GLU A 77 -23.62 2.77 -1.38
CA GLU A 77 -24.99 3.27 -1.35
C GLU A 77 -25.06 4.73 -1.79
N GLU A 78 -24.07 5.57 -1.44
CA GLU A 78 -23.98 6.95 -1.91
C GLU A 78 -23.78 7.03 -3.43
N GLU A 79 -22.93 6.18 -4.01
CA GLU A 79 -22.78 6.09 -5.46
C GLU A 79 -24.06 5.59 -6.15
N ARG A 80 -24.74 4.59 -5.58
CA ARG A 80 -26.03 4.09 -6.10
C ARG A 80 -27.08 5.20 -6.13
N GLN A 81 -27.21 5.96 -5.05
CA GLN A 81 -28.13 7.08 -4.97
C GLN A 81 -27.78 8.19 -5.96
N THR A 82 -26.49 8.48 -6.13
CA THR A 82 -26.01 9.47 -7.10
C THR A 82 -26.33 9.04 -8.54
N ALA A 83 -26.09 7.77 -8.87
CA ALA A 83 -26.40 7.20 -10.18
C ALA A 83 -27.90 7.20 -10.49
N ASP A 84 -28.75 6.95 -9.49
CA ASP A 84 -30.21 6.96 -9.65
C ASP A 84 -30.75 8.40 -9.86
N ARG A 85 -30.18 9.41 -9.19
CA ARG A 85 -30.53 10.82 -9.40
C ARG A 85 -30.16 11.34 -10.79
N LEU A 86 -29.08 10.83 -11.39
CA LEU A 86 -28.63 11.21 -12.73
C LEU A 86 -29.44 10.55 -13.85
N LYS A 87 -30.26 9.54 -13.53
CA LYS A 87 -31.16 8.87 -14.47
C LYS A 87 -32.58 9.47 -14.52
N ALA A 88 -32.90 10.41 -13.63
CA ALA A 88 -34.18 11.13 -13.55
C ALA A 88 -34.12 12.44 -14.36
#